data_AF-A0A7K2ALG2-F1
#
_entry.id   AF-A0A7K2ALG2-F1
#
_cell.length_a   1.000
_cell.length_b   1.000
_cell.length_c   1.000
_cell.angle_alpha   90.00
_cell.angle_beta   90.00
_cell.angle_gamma   90.00
#
_symmetry.space_group_name_H-M   'P 1'
#
loop_
_entity.id
_entity.type
_entity.pdbx_description
1 polymer ?
#
loop_
_entity_poly.entity_id
_entity_poly.type
_entity_poly.pdbx_seq_one_letter_code
_entity_poly.pdbx_strand_id
1 'polypeptide(L)'
;MRRHGMKSAPVDSHSPMILTMIDWRGCSAVEYVPGRKSGSPTFIGRRVPVQGLTDWLRTGRTLETFSETFQISMDAVTDAYLYMTDNPPVETVDLADCPAVQLNPADMPSFKGTHFPVVALFDFLKAGRTPREFSETYGLDPEQVETVLRHATAQNVGIL
;
A
#
# COMPACT_ATOMS: atom_id res chain seq x y z
N MET A 1 -24.99 41.95 -3.08
CA MET A 1 -23.81 41.06 -3.28
C MET A 1 -24.19 39.66 -2.82
N ARG A 2 -24.36 38.71 -3.75
CA ARG A 2 -24.81 37.34 -3.45
C ARG A 2 -23.59 36.45 -3.14
N ARG A 3 -23.47 35.98 -1.90
CA ARG A 3 -22.48 34.94 -1.54
C ARG A 3 -22.92 33.63 -2.19
N HIS A 4 -22.15 33.15 -3.15
CA HIS A 4 -22.34 31.82 -3.73
C HIS A 4 -22.02 30.78 -2.65
N GLY A 5 -23.03 30.01 -2.25
CA GLY A 5 -22.84 28.84 -1.42
C GLY A 5 -22.01 27.83 -2.19
N MET A 6 -20.79 27.58 -1.71
CA MET A 6 -20.02 26.40 -2.08
C MET A 6 -20.81 25.19 -1.60
N LYS A 7 -21.52 24.54 -2.53
CA LYS A 7 -22.07 23.20 -2.31
C LYS A 7 -20.86 22.28 -2.19
N SER A 8 -20.62 21.77 -0.99
CA SER A 8 -19.70 20.65 -0.77
C SER A 8 -20.10 19.53 -1.75
N ALA A 9 -19.16 19.12 -2.59
CA ALA A 9 -19.35 17.94 -3.43
C ALA A 9 -19.67 16.73 -2.53
N PRO A 10 -20.54 15.80 -2.96
CA PRO A 10 -20.70 14.54 -2.26
C PRO A 10 -19.34 13.85 -2.22
N VAL A 11 -18.85 13.56 -1.01
CA VAL A 11 -17.72 12.65 -0.84
C VAL A 11 -18.27 11.26 -1.17
N ASP A 12 -18.04 10.81 -2.40
CA ASP A 12 -18.24 9.41 -2.76
C ASP A 12 -17.51 8.55 -1.73
N SER A 13 -18.28 7.86 -0.89
CA SER A 13 -17.79 7.21 0.33
C SER A 13 -17.18 5.83 0.07
N HIS A 14 -16.90 5.50 -1.19
CA HIS A 14 -15.94 4.47 -1.54
C HIS A 14 -14.64 5.19 -1.90
N SER A 15 -13.82 5.51 -0.88
CA SER A 15 -12.41 5.76 -1.15
C SER A 15 -11.86 4.47 -1.74
N PRO A 16 -11.49 4.40 -3.03
CA PRO A 16 -10.93 3.19 -3.58
C PRO A 16 -9.66 2.88 -2.78
N MET A 17 -9.66 1.74 -2.10
CA MET A 17 -8.52 1.33 -1.27
C MET A 17 -7.57 0.59 -2.20
N ILE A 18 -6.93 1.40 -3.03
CA ILE A 18 -6.02 0.95 -4.08
C ILE A 18 -4.73 0.45 -3.43
N LEU A 19 -4.44 -0.82 -3.65
CA LEU A 19 -3.11 -1.36 -3.42
C LEU A 19 -2.19 -0.82 -4.53
N THR A 20 -1.37 0.17 -4.22
CA THR A 20 -0.38 0.73 -5.15
C THR A 20 0.94 0.00 -5.01
N MET A 21 1.35 -0.77 -6.03
CA MET A 21 2.66 -1.44 -6.03
C MET A 21 3.68 -0.60 -6.76
N ILE A 22 4.49 0.12 -6.00
CA ILE A 22 5.73 0.74 -6.46
C ILE A 22 6.88 -0.18 -6.05
N ASP A 23 7.76 -0.54 -6.99
CA ASP A 23 9.03 -1.21 -6.65
C ASP A 23 10.00 -0.17 -6.09
N TRP A 24 10.23 -0.20 -4.78
CA TRP A 24 11.08 0.78 -4.09
C TRP A 24 12.57 0.45 -4.14
N ARG A 25 12.98 -0.65 -4.78
CA ARG A 25 14.40 -1.07 -4.83
C ARG A 25 15.33 -0.04 -5.47
N GLY A 26 14.81 0.87 -6.29
CA GLY A 26 15.55 1.99 -6.87
C GLY A 26 15.64 3.25 -6.01
N CYS A 27 14.91 3.32 -4.88
CA CYS A 27 14.86 4.51 -4.04
C CYS A 27 15.95 4.47 -2.96
N SER A 28 16.86 5.46 -2.98
CA SER A 28 17.96 5.58 -2.01
C SER A 28 17.52 5.88 -0.58
N ALA A 29 16.28 6.33 -0.38
CA ALA A 29 15.74 6.66 0.94
C ALA A 29 15.08 5.47 1.65
N VAL A 30 14.96 4.32 0.98
CA VAL A 30 14.10 3.21 1.38
C VAL A 30 14.89 1.91 1.50
N GLU A 31 14.58 1.11 2.52
CA GLU A 31 15.13 -0.22 2.73
C GLU A 31 14.04 -1.31 2.79
N TYR A 32 14.41 -2.51 2.35
CA TYR A 32 13.67 -3.74 2.60
C TYR A 32 14.42 -4.56 3.63
N VAL A 33 13.83 -4.71 4.82
CA VAL A 33 14.42 -5.53 5.89
C VAL A 33 13.52 -6.75 6.13
N PRO A 34 13.94 -7.97 5.74
CA PRO A 34 13.18 -9.19 5.99
C PRO A 34 12.78 -9.32 7.47
N GLY A 35 11.52 -9.65 7.73
CA GLY A 35 10.99 -9.81 9.09
C GLY A 35 10.69 -8.50 9.84
N ARG A 36 11.02 -7.32 9.29
CA ARG A 36 10.62 -6.02 9.85
C ARG A 36 9.34 -5.55 9.15
N LYS A 37 8.31 -5.20 9.94
CA LYS A 37 7.02 -4.67 9.44
C LYS A 37 6.45 -5.52 8.28
N SER A 38 6.50 -6.84 8.42
CA SER A 38 6.01 -7.79 7.41
C SER A 38 6.64 -7.61 6.01
N GLY A 39 7.87 -7.10 5.93
CA GLY A 39 8.59 -6.91 4.67
C GLY A 39 8.22 -5.62 3.92
N SER A 40 7.39 -4.75 4.49
CA SER A 40 7.07 -3.45 3.89
C SER A 40 8.32 -2.58 3.73
N PRO A 41 8.45 -1.84 2.62
CA PRO A 41 9.52 -0.86 2.45
C PRO A 41 9.41 0.20 3.54
N THR A 42 10.52 0.44 4.24
CA THR A 42 10.62 1.45 5.29
C THR A 42 11.68 2.47 4.96
N PHE A 43 11.55 3.69 5.48
CA PHE A 43 12.65 4.65 5.42
C PHE A 43 13.91 4.08 6.10
N ILE A 44 15.09 4.30 5.52
CA ILE A 44 16.35 3.74 6.01
C ILE A 44 16.56 4.06 7.49
N GLY A 45 16.86 3.02 8.28
CA GLY A 45 17.10 3.14 9.72
C GLY A 45 15.86 3.52 10.54
N ARG A 46 14.67 3.56 9.93
CA ARG A 46 13.40 3.91 10.58
C ARG A 46 12.43 2.73 10.49
N ARG A 47 11.54 2.62 11.48
CA ARG A 47 10.45 1.61 11.46
C ARG A 47 9.16 2.18 10.87
N VAL A 48 9.28 3.18 10.00
CA VAL A 48 8.18 3.92 9.38
C VAL A 48 8.03 3.42 7.95
N PRO A 49 6.91 2.74 7.61
CA PRO A 49 6.64 2.30 6.24
C PRO A 49 6.47 3.49 5.29
N VAL A 50 6.93 3.37 4.05
CA VAL A 50 6.78 4.43 3.04
C VAL A 50 5.31 4.66 2.67
N GLN A 51 4.47 3.62 2.76
CA GLN A 51 3.01 3.76 2.66
C GLN A 51 2.44 4.79 3.64
N GLY A 52 3.08 4.98 4.80
CA GLY A 52 2.69 6.02 5.75
C GLY A 52 2.81 7.42 5.17
N LEU A 53 3.74 7.68 4.25
CA LEU A 53 3.88 8.96 3.56
C LEU A 53 2.70 9.21 2.62
N THR A 54 2.31 8.21 1.82
CA THR A 54 1.14 8.32 0.94
C THR A 54 -0.15 8.57 1.71
N ASP A 55 -0.36 7.84 2.82
CA ASP A 55 -1.53 8.04 3.67
C ASP A 55 -1.52 9.42 4.31
N TRP A 56 -0.36 9.90 4.74
CA TRP A 56 -0.20 11.25 5.28
C TRP A 56 -0.62 12.32 4.28
N LEU A 57 -0.09 12.25 3.05
CA LEU A 57 -0.41 13.19 1.98
C LEU A 57 -1.89 13.12 1.57
N ARG A 58 -2.49 11.93 1.53
CA ARG A 58 -3.93 11.74 1.22
C ARG A 58 -4.85 12.42 2.24
N THR A 59 -4.39 12.64 3.47
CA THR A 59 -5.13 13.42 4.47
C THR A 59 -4.95 14.94 4.34
N GLY A 60 -4.29 15.41 3.28
CA GLY A 60 -4.04 16.84 3.01
C GLY A 60 -2.90 17.44 3.85
N ARG A 61 -2.06 16.60 4.45
CA ARG A 61 -0.87 17.04 5.21
C ARG A 61 0.36 17.15 4.31
N THR A 62 1.41 17.82 4.80
CA THR A 62 2.61 18.14 3.98
C THR A 62 3.81 17.25 4.30
N LEU A 63 4.82 17.25 3.41
CA LEU A 63 6.08 16.53 3.61
C LEU A 63 6.83 17.02 4.85
N GLU A 64 6.82 18.33 5.12
CA GLU A 64 7.47 18.94 6.29
C GLU A 64 6.87 18.39 7.58
N THR A 65 5.55 18.37 7.69
CA THR A 65 4.87 17.83 8.88
C THR A 65 5.11 16.34 9.08
N PHE A 66 5.31 15.58 7.99
CA PHE A 66 5.67 14.16 8.06
C PHE A 66 7.09 13.98 8.61
N SER A 67 8.05 14.70 8.03
CA SER A 67 9.46 14.73 8.46
C SER A 67 9.59 15.04 9.95
N GLU A 68 8.91 16.09 10.41
CA GLU A 68 8.89 16.49 11.83
C GLU A 68 8.27 15.42 12.72
N THR A 69 7.12 14.87 12.32
CA THR A 69 6.39 13.87 13.12
C THR A 69 7.20 12.58 13.29
N PHE A 70 7.81 12.09 12.21
CA PHE A 70 8.48 10.79 12.19
C PHE A 70 10.00 10.88 12.38
N GLN A 71 10.53 12.09 12.54
CA GLN A 71 11.97 12.37 12.69
C GLN A 71 12.78 11.77 11.53
N ILE A 72 12.29 11.96 10.31
CA ILE A 72 12.92 11.54 9.06
C ILE A 72 13.46 12.80 8.38
N SER A 73 14.69 12.78 7.87
CA SER A 73 15.25 13.95 7.19
C SER A 73 14.39 14.36 6.00
N MET A 74 14.23 15.68 5.78
CA MET A 74 13.50 16.21 4.63
C MET A 74 14.01 15.66 3.30
N ASP A 75 15.32 15.50 3.12
CA ASP A 75 15.90 14.94 1.90
C ASP A 75 15.34 13.53 1.61
N ALA A 76 15.37 12.64 2.60
CA ALA A 76 14.80 11.29 2.46
C ALA A 76 13.29 11.27 2.19
N VAL A 77 12.53 12.18 2.81
CA VAL A 77 11.08 12.31 2.55
C VAL A 77 10.81 12.80 1.13
N THR A 78 11.57 13.80 0.68
CA THR A 78 11.49 14.34 -0.69
C THR A 78 11.91 13.31 -1.72
N ASP A 79 13.01 12.57 -1.49
CA ASP A 79 13.48 11.51 -2.39
C ASP A 79 12.42 10.41 -2.55
N ALA A 80 11.80 9.99 -1.45
CA ALA A 80 10.71 9.00 -1.52
C ALA A 80 9.47 9.55 -2.25
N TYR A 81 9.12 10.82 -2.05
CA TYR A 81 8.03 11.48 -2.75
C TYR A 81 8.30 11.57 -4.27
N LEU A 82 9.47 12.06 -4.66
CA LEU A 82 9.86 12.19 -6.06
C LEU A 82 9.94 10.82 -6.75
N TYR A 83 10.52 9.83 -6.07
CA TYR A 83 10.57 8.47 -6.59
C TYR A 83 9.15 7.93 -6.86
N MET A 84 8.22 8.14 -5.94
CA MET A 84 6.83 7.73 -6.15
C MET A 84 6.14 8.46 -7.29
N THR A 85 6.40 9.77 -7.47
CA THR A 85 5.79 10.53 -8.58
C THR A 85 6.35 10.13 -9.93
N ASP A 86 7.64 9.77 -9.98
CA ASP A 86 8.34 9.37 -11.20
C ASP A 86 8.13 7.89 -11.54
N ASN A 87 7.71 7.08 -10.57
CA ASN A 87 7.43 5.64 -10.73
C ASN A 87 5.97 5.37 -10.37
N PRO A 88 5.00 5.71 -11.27
CA PRO A 88 3.60 5.48 -11.00
C PRO A 88 3.33 3.99 -10.72
N PRO A 89 2.38 3.66 -9.83
CA PRO A 89 2.07 2.27 -9.50
C PRO A 89 1.71 1.51 -10.77
N VAL A 90 2.44 0.43 -11.02
CA VAL A 90 2.32 -0.35 -12.27
C VAL A 90 1.04 -1.19 -12.29
N GLU A 91 0.48 -1.46 -11.10
CA GLU A 91 -0.76 -2.19 -10.88
C GLU A 91 -1.53 -1.57 -9.72
N THR A 92 -2.83 -1.34 -9.93
CA THR A 92 -3.77 -0.84 -8.92
C THR A 92 -4.87 -1.87 -8.74
N VAL A 93 -4.89 -2.56 -7.60
CA VAL A 93 -5.98 -3.48 -7.24
C VAL A 93 -6.87 -2.79 -6.22
N ASP A 94 -8.15 -2.62 -6.53
CA ASP A 94 -9.14 -2.19 -5.53
C ASP A 94 -9.48 -3.38 -4.63
N LEU A 95 -9.28 -3.25 -3.32
CA LEU A 95 -9.57 -4.32 -2.37
C LEU A 95 -10.76 -4.00 -1.46
N ALA A 96 -11.47 -2.89 -1.71
CA ALA A 96 -12.56 -2.42 -0.86
C ALA A 96 -13.64 -3.49 -0.63
N ASP A 97 -13.96 -4.26 -1.67
CA ASP A 97 -15.04 -5.27 -1.66
C ASP A 97 -14.54 -6.72 -1.64
N CYS A 98 -13.24 -6.94 -1.36
CA CYS A 98 -12.70 -8.30 -1.31
C CYS A 98 -13.04 -8.97 0.05
N PRO A 99 -13.85 -10.05 0.09
CA PRO A 99 -14.29 -10.64 1.36
C PRO A 99 -13.18 -11.35 2.14
N ALA A 100 -12.06 -11.63 1.49
CA ALA A 100 -10.85 -12.21 2.07
C ALA A 100 -9.89 -11.15 2.63
N VAL A 101 -10.23 -9.86 2.51
CA VAL A 101 -9.42 -8.75 2.96
C VAL A 101 -10.11 -8.06 4.14
N GLN A 102 -9.31 -7.63 5.11
CA GLN A 102 -9.73 -6.69 6.14
C GLN A 102 -9.00 -5.37 5.96
N LEU A 103 -9.72 -4.29 6.25
CA LEU A 103 -9.23 -2.93 6.20
C LEU A 103 -9.24 -2.36 7.61
N ASN A 104 -8.07 -2.04 8.13
CA ASN A 104 -7.96 -1.22 9.33
C ASN A 104 -7.47 0.17 8.90
N PRO A 105 -8.02 1.28 9.44
CA PRO A 105 -7.64 2.64 9.04
C PRO A 105 -6.15 2.98 9.19
N ALA A 106 -5.41 2.19 9.98
CA ALA A 106 -3.98 2.37 10.24
C ALA A 106 -3.10 1.29 9.60
N ASP A 107 -3.69 0.26 8.98
CA ASP A 107 -2.96 -0.86 8.38
C ASP A 107 -3.17 -0.90 6.86
N MET A 108 -2.22 -1.50 6.16
CA MET A 108 -2.43 -1.92 4.79
C MET A 108 -3.54 -2.99 4.70
N PRO A 109 -4.22 -3.11 3.54
CA PRO A 109 -5.11 -4.24 3.29
C PRO A 109 -4.43 -5.56 3.66
N SER A 110 -5.04 -6.30 4.56
CA SER A 110 -4.47 -7.53 5.13
C SER A 110 -5.42 -8.69 4.92
N PHE A 111 -4.91 -9.91 4.90
CA PHE A 111 -5.78 -11.09 4.86
C PHE A 111 -6.69 -11.10 6.09
N LYS A 112 -7.97 -11.36 5.88
CA LYS A 112 -8.99 -11.30 6.92
C LYS A 112 -8.66 -12.25 8.07
N GLY A 113 -8.70 -11.73 9.29
CA GLY A 113 -8.29 -12.43 10.50
C GLY A 113 -6.77 -12.38 10.76
N THR A 114 -6.01 -11.65 9.95
CA THR A 114 -4.55 -11.55 10.05
C THR A 114 -4.08 -10.10 9.98
N HIS A 115 -2.85 -9.85 10.46
CA HIS A 115 -2.11 -8.63 10.16
C HIS A 115 -1.13 -8.83 8.98
N PHE A 116 -1.31 -9.90 8.20
CA PHE A 116 -0.42 -10.21 7.09
C PHE A 116 -0.90 -9.44 5.85
N PRO A 117 -0.04 -8.58 5.27
CA PRO A 117 -0.49 -7.64 4.26
C PRO A 117 -0.67 -8.33 2.90
N VAL A 118 -1.72 -7.95 2.17
CA VAL A 118 -2.06 -8.51 0.85
C VAL A 118 -0.98 -8.20 -0.20
N VAL A 119 -0.28 -7.06 -0.10
CA VAL A 119 0.85 -6.72 -1.00
C VAL A 119 1.93 -7.78 -1.02
N ALA A 120 2.17 -8.46 0.11
CA ALA A 120 3.19 -9.50 0.19
C ALA A 120 2.88 -10.69 -0.72
N LEU A 121 1.58 -11.00 -0.98
CA LEU A 121 1.20 -12.04 -1.93
C LEU A 121 1.71 -11.69 -3.33
N PHE A 122 1.41 -10.49 -3.80
CA PHE A 122 1.78 -10.08 -5.15
C PHE A 122 3.30 -9.90 -5.32
N ASP A 123 4.00 -9.42 -4.30
CA ASP A 123 5.47 -9.40 -4.29
C ASP A 123 6.05 -10.82 -4.38
N PHE A 124 5.43 -11.79 -3.71
CA PHE A 124 5.80 -13.20 -3.78
C PHE A 124 5.55 -13.77 -5.19
N LEU A 125 4.42 -13.45 -5.82
CA LEU A 125 4.11 -13.88 -7.20
C LEU A 125 5.04 -13.24 -8.24
N LYS A 126 5.34 -11.94 -8.12
CA LYS A 126 6.33 -11.24 -8.97
C LYS A 126 7.73 -11.85 -8.88
N ALA A 127 8.06 -12.49 -7.76
CA ALA A 127 9.30 -13.26 -7.61
C ALA A 127 9.25 -14.65 -8.30
N GLY A 128 8.21 -14.96 -9.06
CA GLY A 128 8.04 -16.21 -9.80
C GLY A 128 7.59 -17.39 -8.93
N ARG A 129 7.00 -17.12 -7.76
CA ARG A 129 6.56 -18.13 -6.79
C ARG A 129 5.06 -18.36 -6.91
N THR A 130 4.54 -19.45 -6.33
CA THR A 130 3.13 -19.84 -6.50
C THR A 130 2.24 -19.40 -5.33
N PRO A 131 0.92 -19.19 -5.54
CA PRO A 131 -0.03 -18.91 -4.46
C PRO A 131 -0.08 -20.01 -3.39
N ARG A 132 0.10 -21.26 -3.81
CA ARG A 132 0.19 -22.41 -2.91
C ARG A 132 1.40 -22.32 -2.01
N GLU A 133 2.59 -22.07 -2.58
CA GLU A 133 3.81 -21.86 -1.82
C GLU A 133 3.67 -20.72 -0.80
N PHE A 134 2.99 -19.63 -1.19
CA PHE A 134 2.74 -18.51 -0.30
C PHE A 134 1.91 -18.93 0.92
N SER A 135 0.80 -19.64 0.68
CA SER A 135 -0.09 -20.14 1.74
C SER A 135 0.66 -21.06 2.70
N GLU A 136 1.45 -22.00 2.17
CA GLU A 136 2.27 -22.93 2.96
C GLU A 136 3.36 -22.21 3.75
N THR A 137 4.01 -21.20 3.16
CA THR A 137 5.12 -20.46 3.78
C THR A 137 4.65 -19.59 4.95
N TYR A 138 3.50 -18.93 4.80
CA TYR A 138 3.01 -17.94 5.76
C TYR A 138 1.86 -18.45 6.63
N GLY A 139 1.43 -19.70 6.46
CA GLY A 139 0.34 -20.31 7.23
C GLY A 139 -1.01 -19.64 6.99
N LEU A 140 -1.24 -19.15 5.77
CA LEU A 140 -2.48 -18.50 5.36
C LEU A 140 -3.44 -19.52 4.74
N ASP A 141 -4.74 -19.25 4.86
CA ASP A 141 -5.78 -20.07 4.25
C ASP A 141 -5.68 -19.97 2.71
N PRO A 142 -5.42 -21.07 1.99
CA PRO A 142 -5.31 -21.05 0.54
C PRO A 142 -6.60 -20.57 -0.14
N GLU A 143 -7.79 -20.79 0.46
CA GLU A 143 -9.04 -20.29 -0.10
C GLU A 143 -9.11 -18.74 -0.04
N GLN A 144 -8.60 -18.14 1.03
CA GLN A 144 -8.49 -16.69 1.13
C GLN A 144 -7.52 -16.11 0.09
N VAL A 145 -6.35 -16.76 -0.08
CA VAL A 145 -5.35 -16.36 -1.09
C VAL A 145 -5.95 -16.38 -2.49
N GLU A 146 -6.62 -17.47 -2.86
CA GLU A 146 -7.26 -17.58 -4.18
C GLU A 146 -8.43 -16.62 -4.35
N THR A 147 -9.12 -16.26 -3.27
CA THR A 147 -10.18 -15.26 -3.30
C THR A 147 -9.64 -13.86 -3.61
N VAL A 148 -8.49 -13.49 -3.05
CA VAL A 148 -7.80 -12.23 -3.37
C VAL A 148 -7.37 -12.23 -4.84
N LEU A 149 -6.77 -13.31 -5.34
CA LEU A 149 -6.31 -13.38 -6.73
C LEU A 149 -7.46 -13.31 -7.72
N ARG A 150 -8.53 -14.07 -7.49
CA ARG A 150 -9.74 -14.00 -8.32
C ARG A 150 -10.33 -12.59 -8.35
N HIS A 151 -10.32 -11.89 -7.22
CA HIS A 151 -10.79 -10.50 -7.14
C HIS A 151 -9.91 -9.56 -7.96
N ALA A 152 -8.57 -9.69 -7.86
CA ALA A 152 -7.62 -8.88 -8.61
C ALA A 152 -7.72 -9.13 -10.13
N THR A 153 -7.80 -10.39 -10.56
CA THR A 153 -7.93 -10.76 -11.97
C THR A 153 -9.25 -10.27 -12.58
N ALA A 154 -10.35 -10.27 -11.81
CA ALA A 154 -11.65 -9.77 -12.26
C ALA A 154 -11.65 -8.26 -12.55
N GLN A 155 -10.70 -7.50 -12.00
CA GLN A 155 -10.55 -6.06 -12.25
C GLN A 155 -9.73 -5.74 -13.49
N ASN A 156 -9.36 -6.75 -14.29
CA ASN A 156 -8.54 -6.59 -15.50
C ASN A 156 -7.18 -5.91 -15.21
N VAL A 157 -6.70 -6.02 -13.97
CA VAL A 157 -5.31 -5.74 -13.60
C VAL A 157 -4.49 -6.83 -14.25
N GLY A 158 -3.63 -6.45 -15.19
CA GLY A 158 -2.83 -7.38 -15.97
C GLY A 158 -1.84 -8.13 -15.10
N ILE A 159 -2.27 -9.24 -14.51
CA ILE A 159 -1.38 -10.25 -13.94
C ILE A 159 -0.96 -11.16 -15.09
N LEU A 160 -0.11 -10.67 -15.99
CA LEU A 160 0.72 -11.45 -16.92
C LEU A 160 1.96 -10.66 -17.33
#